data_AF-A0A9E3WF85-F1
#
_entry.id   AF-A0A9E3WF85-F1
#
_cell.length_a   1.000
_cell.length_b   1.000
_cell.length_c   1.000
_cell.angle_alpha   90.00
_cell.angle_beta   90.00
_cell.angle_gamma   90.00
#
_symmetry.space_group_name_H-M   'P 1'
#
loop_
_entity.id
_entity.type
_entity.pdbx_description
1 polymer ?
#
loop_
_entity_poly.entity_id
_entity_poly.type
_entity_poly.pdbx_seq_one_letter_code
_entity_poly.pdbx_strand_id
1 'polypeptide(L)'
;MKIEIGVAPKPVAPGGVAEVTVQLSVNPGFKLNKYPKIKLAVPAVAGLVSGGETSQGTDAAPPPDRLDTNYFKSLDPLRLKLDVTPSAAPGLHDLDARLSYFYCVAASGYCAPAKISLKIPLVVR
;
A
#
# COMPACT_ATOMS: atom_id res chain seq x y z
N MET A 1 -7.16 -7.20 -10.36
CA MET A 1 -6.16 -6.30 -9.77
C MET A 1 -4.89 -7.10 -9.61
N LYS A 2 -3.76 -6.58 -10.10
CA LYS A 2 -2.44 -7.16 -9.81
C LYS A 2 -1.74 -6.27 -8.79
N ILE A 3 -1.05 -6.89 -7.83
CA ILE A 3 -0.28 -6.19 -6.79
C ILE A 3 1.15 -6.68 -6.89
N GLU A 4 2.08 -5.75 -6.97
CA GLU A 4 3.52 -6.02 -6.97
C GLU A 4 4.16 -5.31 -5.77
N ILE A 5 5.04 -6.00 -5.07
CA ILE A 5 5.67 -5.54 -3.83
C ILE A 5 7.19 -5.48 -4.05
N GLY A 6 7.78 -4.34 -3.76
CA GLY A 6 9.22 -4.12 -3.73
C GLY A 6 9.67 -3.67 -2.34
N VAL A 7 10.90 -4.03 -1.96
CA VAL A 7 11.55 -3.56 -0.74
C VAL A 7 12.97 -3.16 -1.09
N ALA A 8 13.36 -1.94 -0.73
CA ALA A 8 14.70 -1.41 -0.95
C ALA A 8 15.21 -0.65 0.29
N PRO A 9 16.51 -0.74 0.63
CA PRO A 9 17.50 -1.64 0.06
C PRO A 9 17.19 -3.11 0.39
N LYS A 10 17.86 -4.06 -0.27
CA LYS A 10 17.76 -5.49 0.01
C LYS A 10 19.16 -6.11 -0.06
N PRO A 11 19.81 -6.47 1.07
CA PRO A 11 19.29 -6.42 2.45
C PRO A 11 19.35 -5.01 3.10
N VAL A 12 18.57 -4.81 4.16
CA VAL A 12 18.53 -3.59 5.00
C VAL A 12 19.39 -3.77 6.24
N ALA A 13 20.09 -2.72 6.68
CA ALA A 13 20.84 -2.73 7.92
C ALA A 13 19.92 -2.60 9.15
N PRO A 14 20.23 -3.25 10.28
CA PRO A 14 19.65 -2.88 11.57
C PRO A 14 19.84 -1.37 11.85
N GLY A 15 18.81 -0.69 12.34
CA GLY A 15 18.79 0.76 12.52
C GLY A 15 18.63 1.57 11.23
N GLY A 16 18.51 0.90 10.08
CA GLY A 16 18.30 1.53 8.77
C GLY A 16 16.83 1.76 8.44
N VAL A 17 16.59 2.30 7.24
CA VAL A 17 15.24 2.53 6.70
C VAL A 17 15.02 1.60 5.51
N ALA A 18 13.90 0.88 5.51
CA ALA A 18 13.39 0.12 4.38
C ALA A 18 12.27 0.91 3.69
N GLU A 19 12.37 1.12 2.37
CA GLU A 19 11.28 1.60 1.54
C GLU A 19 10.50 0.42 0.95
N VAL A 20 9.27 0.25 1.42
CA VAL A 20 8.29 -0.66 0.83
C VAL A 20 7.56 0.07 -0.28
N THR A 21 7.61 -0.49 -1.49
CA THR A 21 6.85 -0.02 -2.65
C THR A 21 5.75 -1.02 -2.98
N VAL A 22 4.51 -0.54 -3.09
CA VAL A 22 3.36 -1.33 -3.55
C VAL A 22 2.81 -0.71 -4.82
N GLN A 23 2.96 -1.41 -5.94
CA GLN A 23 2.37 -1.04 -7.22
C GLN A 23 1.05 -1.79 -7.39
N LEU A 24 -0.02 -1.05 -7.69
CA LEU A 24 -1.30 -1.64 -8.08
C LEU A 24 -1.50 -1.44 -9.59
N SER A 25 -1.93 -2.50 -10.26
CA SER A 25 -2.33 -2.47 -11.67
C SER A 25 -3.79 -2.87 -11.79
N VAL A 26 -4.60 -1.96 -12.33
CA VAL A 26 -6.04 -2.12 -12.47
C VAL A 26 -6.35 -2.95 -13.71
N ASN A 27 -7.15 -4.00 -13.55
CA ASN A 27 -7.59 -4.81 -14.69
C ASN A 27 -8.56 -3.99 -15.57
N PRO A 28 -8.64 -4.27 -16.88
CA PRO A 28 -9.67 -3.68 -17.73
C PRO A 28 -11.07 -3.84 -17.13
N GLY A 29 -11.88 -2.77 -17.22
CA GLY A 29 -13.25 -2.75 -16.68
C GLY A 29 -13.35 -2.37 -15.19
N PHE A 30 -12.24 -2.14 -14.50
CA PHE A 30 -12.23 -1.63 -13.12
C PHE A 30 -11.66 -0.21 -13.07
N LYS A 31 -12.13 0.58 -12.10
CA LYS A 31 -11.61 1.91 -11.77
C LYS A 31 -11.24 1.96 -10.29
N LEU A 32 -10.15 2.62 -9.93
CA LEU A 32 -9.76 2.87 -8.54
C LEU A 32 -10.17 4.26 -8.11
N ASN A 33 -10.73 4.37 -6.91
CA ASN A 33 -11.20 5.64 -6.35
C ASN A 33 -10.04 6.36 -5.65
N LYS A 34 -10.03 7.70 -5.75
CA LYS A 34 -9.19 8.62 -4.98
C LYS A 34 -9.78 8.85 -3.59
N TYR A 35 -11.10 8.84 -3.47
CA TYR A 35 -11.82 8.89 -2.20
C TYR A 35 -12.77 7.69 -2.05
N PRO A 36 -12.72 6.97 -0.91
CA PRO A 36 -11.71 7.06 0.15
C PRO A 36 -10.28 6.75 -0.34
N LYS A 37 -9.27 7.25 0.36
CA LYS A 37 -7.85 7.04 0.01
C LYS A 37 -7.49 5.56 -0.04
N ILE A 38 -6.58 5.21 -0.95
CA ILE A 38 -5.85 3.95 -0.89
C ILE A 38 -4.88 4.06 0.29
N LYS A 39 -4.86 3.06 1.17
CA LYS A 39 -4.01 3.05 2.36
C LYS A 39 -3.26 1.73 2.48
N LEU A 40 -1.95 1.83 2.68
CA LEU A 40 -1.07 0.73 3.06
C LEU A 40 -0.63 0.95 4.51
N ALA A 41 -0.79 -0.06 5.35
CA ALA A 41 -0.35 -0.04 6.73
C ALA A 41 0.46 -1.30 7.05
N VAL A 42 1.57 -1.12 7.77
CA VAL A 42 2.39 -2.18 8.34
C VAL A 42 2.38 -1.96 9.86
N PRO A 43 1.89 -2.92 10.67
CA PRO A 43 1.92 -2.80 12.11
C PRO A 43 3.36 -2.84 12.62
N ALA A 44 3.59 -2.29 13.81
CA ALA A 44 4.86 -2.44 14.50
C ALA A 44 5.10 -3.92 14.84
N VAL A 45 6.35 -4.36 14.68
CA VAL A 45 6.79 -5.70 15.08
C VAL A 45 7.96 -5.51 16.03
N ALA A 46 7.76 -5.91 17.30
CA ALA A 46 8.73 -5.72 18.36
C ALA A 46 10.10 -6.31 17.97
N GLY A 47 11.14 -5.51 18.09
CA GLY A 47 12.51 -5.91 17.73
C GLY A 47 12.77 -6.04 16.23
N LEU A 48 11.87 -5.58 15.35
CA LEU A 48 12.07 -5.63 13.89
C LEU A 48 11.78 -4.28 13.21
N VAL A 49 10.54 -3.77 13.29
CA VAL A 49 10.15 -2.50 12.66
C VAL A 49 9.20 -1.67 13.55
N SER A 50 9.27 -0.34 13.45
CA SER A 50 8.37 0.59 14.15
C SER A 50 6.93 0.59 13.62
N GLY A 51 6.69 0.00 12.45
CA GLY A 51 5.43 0.10 11.73
C GLY A 51 5.28 1.45 11.02
N GLY A 52 4.22 1.58 10.24
CA GLY A 52 3.95 2.81 9.51
C GLY A 52 2.78 2.70 8.55
N GLU A 53 2.35 3.84 8.04
CA GLU A 53 1.30 3.90 7.03
C GLU A 53 1.58 4.95 5.97
N THR A 54 1.06 4.70 4.78
CA THR A 54 1.06 5.66 3.67
C THR A 54 -0.29 5.59 2.97
N SER A 55 -0.68 6.69 2.34
CA SER A 55 -1.94 6.74 1.62
C SER A 55 -1.87 7.63 0.39
N GLN A 56 -2.72 7.34 -0.59
CA GLN A 56 -2.81 8.10 -1.84
C GLN A 56 -4.28 8.29 -2.22
N GLY A 57 -4.62 9.51 -2.64
CA GLY A 57 -5.99 9.89 -2.97
C GLY A 57 -6.34 11.27 -2.46
N THR A 58 -7.64 11.56 -2.35
CA THR A 58 -8.18 12.85 -1.88
C THR A 58 -8.77 12.73 -0.49
N ASP A 59 -8.81 13.83 0.26
CA ASP A 59 -9.35 13.88 1.62
C ASP A 59 -10.87 13.98 1.69
N ALA A 60 -11.51 14.39 0.60
CA ALA A 60 -12.96 14.55 0.52
C ALA A 60 -13.53 13.82 -0.70
N ALA A 61 -14.80 13.44 -0.58
CA ALA A 61 -15.60 12.97 -1.70
C ALA A 61 -15.77 14.10 -2.74
N PRO A 62 -15.77 13.78 -4.03
CA PRO A 62 -16.18 14.76 -5.02
C PRO A 62 -17.67 15.12 -4.86
N PRO A 63 -18.08 16.29 -5.34
CA PRO A 63 -19.48 16.67 -5.42
C PRO A 63 -20.33 15.63 -6.17
N PRO A 64 -21.63 15.47 -5.83
CA PRO A 64 -22.51 14.46 -6.43
C PRO A 64 -22.65 14.55 -7.97
N ASP A 65 -22.51 15.75 -8.54
CA ASP A 65 -22.53 16.02 -9.97
C ASP A 65 -21.20 15.71 -10.68
N ARG A 66 -20.14 15.39 -9.93
CA ARG A 66 -18.76 15.20 -10.43
C ARG A 66 -18.10 13.91 -9.94
N LEU A 67 -18.90 12.86 -9.70
CA LEU A 67 -18.41 11.58 -9.20
C LEU A 67 -17.35 10.93 -10.11
N ASP A 68 -17.40 11.15 -11.42
CA ASP A 68 -16.42 10.62 -12.37
C ASP A 68 -15.00 11.17 -12.17
N THR A 69 -14.84 12.30 -11.50
CA THR A 69 -13.52 12.86 -11.16
C THR A 69 -12.80 12.07 -10.05
N ASN A 70 -13.53 11.20 -9.36
CA ASN A 70 -13.01 10.40 -8.25
C ASN A 70 -12.02 9.32 -8.70
N TYR A 71 -11.90 9.02 -9.99
CA TYR A 71 -11.09 7.89 -10.43
C TYR A 71 -9.65 8.30 -10.73
N PHE A 72 -8.70 7.43 -10.37
CA PHE A 72 -7.32 7.54 -10.83
C PHE A 72 -7.24 7.26 -12.34
N LYS A 73 -6.55 8.13 -13.09
CA LYS A 73 -6.19 7.89 -14.51
C LYS A 73 -4.92 7.04 -14.61
N SER A 74 -3.96 7.36 -13.74
CA SER A 74 -2.76 6.61 -13.42
C SER A 74 -2.60 6.61 -11.90
N LEU A 75 -1.93 5.59 -11.38
CA LEU A 75 -1.67 5.45 -9.96
C LEU A 75 -0.17 5.22 -9.76
N ASP A 76 0.47 6.17 -9.10
CA ASP A 76 1.86 6.02 -8.67
C ASP A 76 1.98 4.90 -7.63
N PRO A 77 3.15 4.25 -7.52
CA PRO A 77 3.37 3.28 -6.45
C PRO A 77 3.19 3.92 -5.07
N LEU A 78 2.53 3.21 -4.14
CA LEU A 78 2.56 3.59 -2.73
C LEU A 78 3.96 3.32 -2.18
N ARG A 79 4.54 4.34 -1.55
CA ARG A 79 5.87 4.26 -0.91
C ARG A 79 5.70 4.46 0.58
N LEU A 80 6.14 3.48 1.36
CA LEU A 80 6.14 3.50 2.81
C LEU A 80 7.57 3.31 3.30
N LYS A 81 8.08 4.27 4.06
CA LYS A 81 9.34 4.13 4.78
C LYS A 81 9.08 3.46 6.13
N LEU A 82 9.85 2.43 6.43
CA LEU A 82 9.81 1.69 7.68
C LEU A 82 11.18 1.77 8.35
N ASP A 83 11.20 2.18 9.61
CA ASP A 83 12.44 2.14 10.39
C ASP A 83 12.65 0.72 10.90
N VAL A 84 13.79 0.13 10.54
CA VAL A 84 14.24 -1.17 11.05
C VAL A 84 14.94 -0.94 12.38
N THR A 85 14.54 -1.66 13.42
CA THR A 85 15.11 -1.47 14.75
C THR A 85 16.61 -1.81 14.78
N PRO A 86 17.43 -1.14 15.62
CA PRO A 86 18.86 -1.46 15.77
C PRO A 86 19.13 -2.89 16.27
N SER A 87 18.16 -3.49 16.97
CA SER A 87 18.23 -4.86 17.51
C SER A 87 17.67 -5.92 16.55
N ALA A 88 17.33 -5.56 15.30
CA ALA A 88 16.74 -6.49 14.36
C ALA A 88 17.69 -7.66 14.05
N ALA A 89 17.19 -8.89 14.25
CA ALA A 89 17.94 -10.09 13.94
C ALA A 89 18.18 -10.20 12.42
N PRO A 90 19.37 -10.63 11.97
CA PRO A 90 19.64 -10.86 10.56
C PRO A 90 18.76 -11.99 10.02
N GLY A 91 18.37 -11.91 8.75
CA GLY A 91 17.57 -12.92 8.08
C GLY A 91 16.39 -12.38 7.27
N LEU A 92 15.61 -13.30 6.70
CA LEU A 92 14.36 -12.99 6.01
C LEU A 92 13.20 -12.99 7.01
N HIS A 93 12.45 -11.89 7.01
CA HIS A 93 11.27 -11.69 7.84
C HIS A 93 10.07 -11.36 6.96
N ASP A 94 8.93 -11.99 7.20
CA ASP A 94 7.68 -11.67 6.53
C ASP A 94 6.87 -10.69 7.38
N LEU A 95 6.76 -9.45 6.93
CA LEU A 95 5.92 -8.45 7.58
C LEU A 95 4.48 -8.58 7.07
N ASP A 96 3.53 -8.64 8.00
CA ASP A 96 2.12 -8.50 7.67
C ASP A 96 1.79 -7.05 7.31
N ALA A 97 1.15 -6.84 6.16
CA ALA A 97 0.66 -5.54 5.74
C ALA A 97 -0.82 -5.60 5.43
N ARG A 98 -1.50 -4.45 5.56
CA ARG A 98 -2.87 -4.27 5.14
C ARG A 98 -2.95 -3.20 4.07
N LEU A 99 -3.42 -3.59 2.89
CA LEU A 99 -3.79 -2.68 1.81
C LEU A 99 -5.30 -2.53 1.79
N SER A 100 -5.79 -1.29 1.78
CA SER A 100 -7.21 -0.98 1.65
C SER A 100 -7.44 0.04 0.55
N TYR A 101 -8.46 -0.18 -0.26
CA TYR A 101 -8.82 0.70 -1.38
C TYR A 101 -10.30 0.52 -1.72
N PHE A 102 -10.82 1.44 -2.53
CA PHE A 102 -12.14 1.31 -3.15
C PHE A 102 -11.99 1.19 -4.66
N TYR A 103 -12.84 0.35 -5.24
CA TYR A 103 -12.90 0.16 -6.68
C TYR A 103 -14.34 0.19 -7.16
N CYS A 104 -14.52 0.54 -8.43
CA CYS A 104 -15.80 0.45 -9.13
C CYS A 104 -15.66 -0.37 -10.42
N VAL A 105 -16.69 -1.13 -10.77
CA VAL A 105 -16.80 -1.87 -12.03
C VAL A 105 -17.44 -0.94 -13.06
N ALA A 106 -16.70 -0.64 -14.14
CA ALA A 106 -17.11 0.34 -15.13
C ALA A 106 -18.42 -0.02 -15.85
N ALA A 107 -18.66 -1.32 -16.09
CA ALA A 107 -19.82 -1.79 -16.82
C ALA A 107 -21.13 -1.70 -16.02
N SER A 108 -21.08 -1.87 -14.69
CA SER A 108 -22.28 -1.93 -13.84
C SER A 108 -22.43 -0.73 -12.91
N GLY A 109 -21.40 0.10 -12.76
CA GLY A 109 -21.37 1.18 -11.77
C GLY A 109 -21.27 0.70 -10.32
N TYR A 110 -21.13 -0.61 -10.08
CA TYR A 110 -21.00 -1.17 -8.73
C TYR A 110 -19.65 -0.77 -8.11
N CYS A 111 -19.67 -0.25 -6.89
CA CYS A 111 -18.48 0.14 -6.13
C CYS A 111 -18.39 -0.61 -4.81
N ALA A 112 -17.18 -1.01 -4.41
CA ALA A 112 -16.96 -1.74 -3.17
C ALA A 112 -15.60 -1.41 -2.51
N PRO A 113 -15.52 -1.50 -1.17
CA PRO A 113 -14.24 -1.56 -0.48
C PRO A 113 -13.55 -2.89 -0.73
N ALA A 114 -12.22 -2.85 -0.85
CA ALA A 114 -11.34 -4.00 -0.78
C ALA A 114 -10.36 -3.84 0.39
N LYS A 115 -10.12 -4.93 1.12
CA LYS A 115 -9.10 -5.02 2.16
C LYS A 115 -8.30 -6.29 1.92
N ILE A 116 -7.01 -6.16 1.66
CA ILE A 116 -6.12 -7.25 1.29
C ILE A 116 -4.99 -7.31 2.31
N SER A 117 -4.73 -8.50 2.83
CA SER A 117 -3.52 -8.78 3.61
C SER A 117 -2.38 -9.10 2.65
N LEU A 118 -1.24 -8.46 2.85
CA LEU A 118 -0.01 -8.66 2.08
C LEU A 118 1.08 -9.22 3.00
N LYS A 119 1.98 -10.01 2.42
CA LYS A 119 3.24 -10.41 3.06
C LYS A 119 4.38 -9.65 2.39
N ILE A 120 5.11 -8.83 3.14
CA ILE A 120 6.25 -8.06 2.64
C ILE A 120 7.54 -8.75 3.10
N PRO A 121 8.36 -9.28 2.18
CA PRO A 121 9.61 -9.92 2.53
C PRO A 121 10.70 -8.88 2.82
N LEU A 122 11.02 -8.67 4.11
CA LEU A 122 12.10 -7.82 4.56
C LEU A 122 13.36 -8.67 4.84
N VAL A 123 14.47 -8.37 4.18
CA VAL A 123 15.76 -9.03 4.47
C VAL A 123 16.63 -8.09 5.27
N VAL A 124 17.02 -8.51 6.47
CA VAL A 124 17.96 -7.80 7.35
C VAL A 124 19.34 -8.46 7.22
N ARG A 125 20.40 -7.66 7.03
CA ARG A 125 21.79 -8.14 6.96
C ARG A 125 22.43 -8.32 8.32
#